data_AF-C7NU97-F1
#
_entry.id   AF-C7NU97-F1
#
_cell.length_a   1.000
_cell.length_b   1.000
_cell.length_c   1.000
_cell.angle_alpha   90.00
_cell.angle_beta   90.00
_cell.angle_gamma   90.00
#
_symmetry.space_group_name_H-M   'P 1'
#
loop_
_entity.id
_entity.type
_entity.pdbx_description
1 polymer ?
#
loop_
_entity_poly.entity_id
_entity_poly.type
_entity_poly.pdbx_seq_one_letter_code
_entity_poly.pdbx_strand_id
1 'polypeptide(L)' 'MSSRTVSGQTDVEIAVRNRSQYARTLHRPDPDADEPEPACPVCYDADAEYTRVPIAAYRPHYDLCGYPQCFGGEQS' A
#
# COMPACT_ATOMS: atom_id res chain seq x y z
N MET A 1 -2.92 37.70 1.78
CA MET A 1 -1.80 37.25 2.63
C MET A 1 -1.31 35.93 2.09
N SER A 2 -0.06 35.89 1.66
CA SER A 2 0.58 34.72 1.06
C SER A 2 1.16 33.83 2.15
N SER A 3 0.79 32.56 2.16
CA SER A 3 1.52 31.51 2.87
C SER A 3 1.97 30.49 1.82
N ARG A 4 3.26 30.55 1.47
CA ARG A 4 3.97 29.49 0.72
C ARG A 4 4.12 28.29 1.65
N THR A 5 3.59 27.14 1.27
CA THR A 5 4.16 25.86 1.69
C THR A 5 4.75 25.21 0.46
N VAL A 6 6.07 25.07 0.50
CA VAL A 6 6.92 24.45 -0.51
C VAL A 6 6.41 23.03 -0.82
N SER A 7 6.07 22.79 -2.10
CA SER A 7 5.95 21.45 -2.67
C SER A 7 7.30 20.76 -2.58
N GLY A 8 7.49 20.01 -1.49
CA GLY A 8 8.61 19.12 -1.25
C GLY A 8 8.12 17.73 -0.81
N GLN A 9 6.92 17.35 -1.26
CA GLN A 9 6.48 15.96 -1.14
C GLN A 9 7.29 15.20 -2.18
N THR A 10 8.41 14.61 -1.76
CA THR A 10 8.91 13.37 -2.37
C THR A 10 7.67 12.53 -2.68
N ASP A 11 7.47 12.15 -3.93
CA ASP A 11 6.40 11.26 -4.34
C ASP A 11 6.66 9.91 -3.64
N VAL A 12 6.19 9.78 -2.40
CA VAL A 12 6.41 8.59 -1.60
C VAL A 12 5.35 7.62 -2.05
N GLU A 13 5.77 6.60 -2.79
CA GLU A 13 4.86 5.55 -3.22
C GLU A 13 4.26 4.85 -1.99
N ILE A 14 2.92 4.85 -1.91
CA ILE A 14 2.17 4.29 -0.80
C ILE A 14 1.58 2.94 -1.21
N ALA A 15 1.69 1.97 -0.31
CA ALA A 15 1.00 0.68 -0.37
C ALA A 15 0.03 0.54 0.82
N VAL A 16 -0.84 -0.45 0.76
CA VAL A 16 -1.59 -0.93 1.93
C VAL A 16 -1.01 -2.25 2.41
N ARG A 17 -0.97 -2.44 3.72
CA ARG A 17 -0.64 -3.72 4.36
C ARG A 17 -1.77 -4.15 5.27
N ASN A 18 -2.00 -5.46 5.35
CA ASN A 18 -2.83 -6.03 6.39
C ASN A 18 -2.14 -5.83 7.77
N ARG A 19 -2.91 -5.44 8.79
CA ARG A 19 -2.41 -5.16 10.16
C ARG A 19 -2.04 -6.42 10.94
N SER A 20 -2.43 -7.60 10.45
CA SER A 20 -2.03 -8.90 10.99
C SER A 20 -0.51 -9.00 11.10
N GLN A 21 -0.04 -9.53 12.24
CA GLN A 21 1.38 -9.81 12.46
C GLN A 21 1.97 -10.84 11.48
N TYR A 22 1.12 -11.61 10.80
CA TYR A 22 1.53 -12.61 9.81
C TYR A 22 1.59 -12.06 8.38
N ALA A 23 1.11 -10.84 8.16
CA ALA A 23 1.14 -10.22 6.85
C ALA A 23 2.58 -9.91 6.43
N ARG A 24 2.96 -10.34 5.23
CA ARG A 24 4.28 -10.13 4.63
C ARG A 24 4.22 -9.48 3.25
N THR A 25 3.04 -9.03 2.86
CA THR A 25 2.79 -8.54 1.50
C THR A 25 2.22 -7.13 1.53
N LEU A 26 2.75 -6.27 0.67
CA LEU A 26 2.24 -4.94 0.37
C LEU A 26 1.36 -5.01 -0.87
N HIS A 27 0.20 -4.37 -0.79
CA HIS A 27 -0.77 -4.29 -1.88
C HIS A 27 -0.86 -2.86 -2.39
N ARG A 28 -1.23 -2.70 -3.67
CA ARG A 28 -1.57 -1.39 -4.20
C ARG A 28 -2.88 -0.94 -3.53
N PRO A 29 -2.99 0.31 -3.07
CA PRO A 29 -4.25 0.83 -2.59
C PRO A 29 -5.30 0.79 -3.70
N ASP A 30 -6.53 0.42 -3.37
CA ASP A 30 -7.67 0.61 -4.27
C ASP A 30 -7.89 2.12 -4.50
N PRO A 31 -7.85 2.61 -5.75
CA PRO A 31 -8.04 4.03 -6.05
C PRO A 31 -9.46 4.52 -5.81
N ASP A 32 -10.44 3.61 -5.79
CA ASP A 32 -11.86 3.92 -5.64
C ASP A 32 -12.34 3.76 -4.19
N ALA A 33 -11.51 3.23 -3.29
CA ALA A 33 -11.82 3.05 -1.88
C ALA A 33 -11.41 4.27 -1.02
N ASP A 34 -12.34 4.77 -0.23
CA ASP A 34 -12.06 5.80 0.79
C ASP A 34 -11.18 5.23 1.93
N GLU A 35 -11.44 3.98 2.31
CA GLU A 35 -10.70 3.24 3.32
C GLU A 35 -9.43 2.59 2.74
N PRO A 36 -8.43 2.26 3.58
CA PRO A 36 -7.16 1.74 3.10
C PRO A 36 -7.28 0.29 2.62
N GLU A 37 -7.96 0.04 1.50
CA GLU A 37 -8.20 -1.31 0.97
C GLU A 37 -7.24 -1.68 -0.18
N PRO A 38 -6.96 -2.98 -0.40
CA PRO A 38 -6.15 -3.42 -1.52
C PRO A 38 -6.94 -3.42 -2.84
N ALA A 39 -6.29 -3.02 -3.94
CA ALA A 39 -6.89 -3.03 -5.27
C ALA A 39 -7.12 -4.44 -5.86
N CYS A 40 -6.40 -5.45 -5.34
CA CYS A 40 -6.64 -6.84 -5.76
C CYS A 40 -7.67 -7.51 -4.84
N PRO A 41 -8.41 -8.52 -5.34
CA PRO A 41 -9.33 -9.30 -4.54
C PRO A 41 -8.53 -10.24 -3.64
N VAL A 42 -7.83 -9.68 -2.65
CA VAL A 42 -7.05 -10.48 -1.73
C VAL A 42 -8.02 -11.36 -0.95
N CYS A 43 -7.79 -12.66 -0.95
CA CYS A 43 -8.63 -13.66 -0.27
C CYS A 43 -8.56 -13.60 1.27
N TYR A 44 -8.18 -12.46 1.86
CA TYR A 44 -8.17 -12.32 3.32
C TYR A 44 -9.59 -12.03 3.82
N ASP A 45 -9.84 -12.45 5.06
CA ASP A 45 -11.11 -12.32 5.77
C ASP A 45 -11.74 -10.93 5.60
N ALA A 46 -13.07 -10.85 5.47
CA ALA A 46 -13.81 -9.60 5.36
C ALA A 46 -13.58 -8.65 6.55
N ASP A 47 -13.12 -9.19 7.69
CA ASP A 47 -12.75 -8.46 8.91
C ASP A 47 -11.26 -8.05 8.95
N ALA A 48 -10.51 -8.25 7.87
CA ALA A 48 -9.10 -7.87 7.81
C ALA A 48 -8.93 -6.35 7.84
N GLU A 49 -8.24 -5.85 8.85
CA GLU A 49 -7.89 -4.44 8.91
C GLU A 49 -6.62 -4.13 8.12
N TYR A 50 -6.64 -3.03 7.38
CA TYR A 50 -5.53 -2.59 6.55
C TYR A 50 -5.05 -1.19 6.94
N THR A 51 -3.82 -0.85 6.54
CA THR A 51 -3.24 0.47 6.79
C THR A 51 -2.30 0.89 5.66
N ARG A 52 -2.27 2.20 5.37
CA ARG A 52 -1.39 2.80 4.36
C ARG A 52 0.03 2.94 4.91
N VAL A 53 1.01 2.50 4.15
CA VAL A 53 2.44 2.52 4.50
C VAL A 53 3.30 2.94 3.31
N PRO A 54 4.43 3.63 3.55
CA PRO A 54 5.37 3.96 2.48
C PRO A 54 6.12 2.70 2.02
N ILE A 55 6.08 2.41 0.72
CA ILE A 55 6.67 1.21 0.12
C ILE A 55 8.17 1.11 0.48
N ALA A 56 8.92 2.19 0.27
CA ALA A 56 10.37 2.21 0.49
C ALA A 56 10.80 1.80 1.91
N ALA A 57 10.00 2.12 2.95
CA ALA A 57 10.32 1.76 4.32
C ALA A 57 10.02 0.28 4.66
N TYR A 58 9.12 -0.36 3.91
CA TYR A 58 8.63 -1.71 4.19
C TYR A 58 9.18 -2.77 3.24
N ARG A 59 9.62 -2.39 2.03
CA ARG A 59 10.24 -3.30 1.04
C ARG A 59 11.35 -4.21 1.57
N PRO A 60 12.21 -3.82 2.53
CA PRO A 60 13.21 -4.74 3.08
C PRO A 60 12.64 -5.96 3.83
N HIS A 61 11.37 -5.91 4.23
CA HIS A 61 10.72 -6.93 5.06
C HIS A 61 9.42 -7.47 4.48
N TYR A 62 8.94 -6.91 3.37
CA TYR A 62 7.66 -7.23 2.76
C TYR A 62 7.80 -7.37 1.24
N ASP A 63 7.14 -8.39 0.71
CA ASP A 63 7.02 -8.62 -0.72
C ASP A 63 5.94 -7.73 -1.32
N LEU A 64 6.09 -7.38 -2.60
CA LEU A 64 5.00 -6.75 -3.34
C LEU A 64 4.01 -7.80 -3.82
N CYS A 65 2.72 -7.46 -3.74
CA CYS A 65 1.66 -8.35 -4.16
C CYS A 65 1.80 -8.74 -5.64
N GLY A 66 1.78 -10.06 -5.89
CA GLY A 66 1.89 -10.68 -7.22
C GLY A 66 0.73 -10.43 -8.17
N TYR A 67 -0.38 -9.90 -7.66
CA TYR A 67 -1.60 -9.73 -8.43
C TYR A 67 -1.47 -8.57 -9.45
N PRO A 68 -1.98 -8.74 -10.70
CA PRO A 68 -1.89 -7.70 -11.73
C PRO A 68 -2.53 -6.36 -11.35
N GLN A 69 -3.58 -6.38 -10.52
CA GLN A 69 -4.25 -5.16 -10.05
C GLN A 69 -3.40 -4.41 -9.01
N CYS A 70 -2.40 -5.09 -8.44
CA CYS A 70 -1.43 -4.50 -7.55
C CYS A 70 -0.13 -4.15 -8.28
N PHE A 71 0.88 -5.00 -8.14
CA PHE A 71 2.22 -4.79 -8.68
C PHE A 71 2.61 -5.91 -9.64
N GLY A 72 1.69 -6.84 -9.98
CA GLY A 72 1.94 -7.90 -10.97
C GLY A 72 3.12 -8.83 -10.67
N GLY A 73 3.61 -8.84 -9.43
CA GLY A 73 4.82 -9.59 -9.07
C GLY A 73 6.09 -8.97 -9.63
N GLU A 74 6.15 -7.64 -9.72
CA GLU A 74 7.37 -6.86 -9.96
C GLU A 74 8.43 -7.20 -8.90
N GLN A 75 9.10 -8.33 -9.10
CA GLN A 75 10.31 -8.71 -8.38
C GLN A 75 11.43 -7.86 -8.94
N SER A 76 11.79 -6.82 -8.21
CA SER A 76 13.11 -6.18 -8.28
C SER A 76 13.88 -6.56 -7.03
#